data_AF-A0A7C5DJL7-F1
#
_entry.id   AF-A0A7C5DJL7-F1
#
_cell.length_a   1.000
_cell.length_b   1.000
_cell.length_c   1.000
_cell.angle_alpha   90.00
_cell.angle_beta   90.00
_cell.angle_gamma   90.00
#
_symmetry.space_group_name_H-M   'P 1'
#
loop_
_entity.id
_entity.type
_entity.pdbx_description
1 polymer ?
#
loop_
_entity_poly.entity_id
_entity_poly.type
_entity_poly.pdbx_seq_one_letter_code
_entity_poly.pdbx_strand_id
1 'polypeptide(L)'
;MVLRNAVIFRKLNIEKNYGKTINEIFYIVDGNKSAVMENFSSLNEDTKKNIKSLIVRMAQNDSFRSSYLKWNIHKYNFGEIRPMPHRFFFFQKCGNNIIFFDYIYKDRDSLDDK
;
A
#
# COMPACT_ATOMS: atom_id res chain seq x y z
N MET A 1 20.60 22.25 -15.72
CA MET A 1 19.34 22.35 -14.95
C MET A 1 19.10 21.00 -14.29
N VAL A 2 19.43 20.86 -12.99
CA VAL A 2 19.22 19.59 -12.28
C VAL A 2 17.72 19.50 -11.99
N LEU A 3 17.02 18.59 -12.66
CA LEU A 3 15.64 18.26 -12.31
C LEU A 3 15.67 17.78 -10.85
N ARG A 4 15.14 18.60 -9.93
CA ARG A 4 14.85 18.14 -8.57
C ARG A 4 13.94 16.93 -8.73
N ASN A 5 14.33 15.80 -8.15
CA ASN A 5 13.49 14.61 -8.06
C ASN A 5 12.14 15.01 -7.45
N ALA A 6 11.12 15.10 -8.30
CA ALA A 6 9.78 15.48 -7.88
C ALA A 6 9.12 14.22 -7.32
N VAL A 7 8.78 14.25 -6.04
CA VAL A 7 7.93 13.23 -5.42
C VAL A 7 6.49 13.54 -5.81
N ILE A 8 5.86 12.64 -6.56
CA ILE A 8 4.49 12.77 -7.06
C ILE A 8 3.63 11.67 -6.44
N PHE A 9 2.44 12.05 -5.97
CA PHE A 9 1.42 11.10 -5.53
C PHE A 9 0.50 10.78 -6.71
N ARG A 10 0.49 9.52 -7.16
CA ARG A 10 -0.41 9.07 -8.21
C ARG A 10 -1.58 8.32 -7.62
N LYS A 11 -2.79 8.76 -7.97
CA LYS A 11 -4.03 8.08 -7.59
C LYS A 11 -4.14 6.74 -8.30
N LEU A 12 -4.45 5.69 -7.54
CA LEU A 12 -4.78 4.38 -8.07
C LEU A 12 -6.27 4.36 -8.43
N ASN A 13 -6.58 4.12 -9.70
CA ASN A 13 -7.96 3.95 -10.13
C ASN A 13 -8.49 2.59 -9.64
N ILE A 14 -9.43 2.64 -8.69
CA ILE A 14 -10.06 1.46 -8.13
C ILE A 14 -11.42 1.27 -8.79
N GLU A 15 -11.55 0.16 -9.51
CA GLU A 15 -12.83 -0.26 -10.07
C GLU A 15 -13.77 -0.67 -8.94
N LYS A 16 -14.97 -0.10 -8.95
CA LYS A 16 -15.99 -0.33 -7.94
C LYS A 16 -16.75 -1.60 -8.31
N ASN A 17 -16.58 -2.67 -7.53
CA ASN A 17 -17.38 -3.88 -7.72
C ASN A 17 -18.79 -3.76 -7.08
N TYR A 18 -18.92 -2.96 -6.01
CA TYR A 18 -20.19 -2.61 -5.34
C TYR A 18 -19.97 -1.41 -4.40
N GLY A 19 -20.88 -0.44 -4.32
CA GLY A 19 -20.82 0.70 -3.37
C GLY A 19 -20.04 1.96 -3.82
N LYS A 20 -19.71 2.84 -2.87
CA LYS A 20 -18.94 4.08 -3.08
C LYS A 20 -17.53 3.96 -2.48
N THR A 21 -16.53 4.47 -3.18
CA THR A 21 -15.17 4.64 -2.64
C THR A 21 -15.21 5.72 -1.58
N ILE A 22 -14.85 5.38 -0.35
CA ILE A 22 -14.80 6.31 0.79
C ILE A 22 -13.38 6.77 1.10
N ASN A 23 -12.37 5.97 0.72
CA ASN A 23 -10.96 6.35 0.79
C ASN A 23 -10.30 6.29 -0.59
N GLU A 24 -9.60 7.36 -0.98
CA GLU A 24 -8.78 7.38 -2.19
C GLU A 24 -7.42 6.74 -1.91
N ILE A 25 -6.94 5.95 -2.87
CA ILE A 25 -5.66 5.25 -2.75
C ILE A 25 -4.63 5.94 -3.63
N PHE A 26 -3.45 6.23 -3.07
CA PHE A 26 -2.32 6.79 -3.79
C PHE A 26 -1.08 5.92 -3.64
N TYR A 27 -0.17 6.02 -4.60
CA TYR A 27 1.19 5.53 -4.49
C TYR A 27 2.20 6.63 -4.80
N ILE A 28 3.39 6.53 -4.21
CA ILE A 28 4.47 7.47 -4.45
C ILE A 28 5.25 7.12 -5.71
N VAL A 29 5.54 8.15 -6.51
CA VAL A 29 6.48 8.13 -7.63
C VAL A 29 7.60 9.12 -7.31
N ASP A 30 8.84 8.64 -7.29
CA ASP A 30 10.04 9.48 -7.16
C ASP A 30 10.77 9.49 -8.52
N GLY A 31 10.78 10.67 -9.15
CA GLY A 31 11.21 10.80 -10.55
C GLY A 31 10.28 10.02 -11.49
N ASN A 32 10.80 8.97 -12.12
CA ASN A 32 10.04 8.08 -13.02
C ASN A 32 9.81 6.67 -12.43
N LYS A 33 10.15 6.47 -11.15
CA LYS A 33 10.11 5.15 -10.52
C LYS A 33 9.17 5.12 -9.33
N SER A 34 8.55 3.97 -9.10
CA SER A 34 7.74 3.72 -7.91
C SER A 34 8.13 2.39 -7.34
N ALA A 35 8.79 2.40 -6.17
CA ALA A 35 9.21 1.18 -5.50
C ALA A 35 8.02 0.24 -5.25
N VAL A 36 6.85 0.78 -4.90
CA VAL A 36 5.62 0.01 -4.70
C VAL A 36 5.14 -0.63 -6.00
N MET A 37 5.03 0.14 -7.08
CA MET A 37 4.44 -0.37 -8.33
C MET A 37 5.39 -1.29 -9.09
N GLU A 38 6.70 -1.01 -9.08
CA GLU A 38 7.72 -1.87 -9.68
C GLU A 38 7.67 -3.26 -9.04
N ASN A 39 7.70 -3.32 -7.70
CA ASN A 39 7.63 -4.59 -6.99
C ASN A 39 6.26 -5.26 -7.10
N PHE A 40 5.16 -4.50 -7.09
CA PHE A 40 3.83 -5.06 -7.33
C PHE A 40 3.72 -5.71 -8.72
N SER A 41 4.32 -5.11 -9.75
CA SER A 41 4.28 -5.60 -11.12
C SER A 41 5.01 -6.95 -11.30
N SER A 42 6.05 -7.19 -10.50
CA SER A 42 6.84 -8.43 -10.54
C SER A 42 6.24 -9.60 -9.74
N LEU A 43 5.12 -9.38 -9.03
CA LEU A 43 4.45 -10.45 -8.27
C LEU A 43 3.71 -11.43 -9.19
N ASN A 44 3.46 -12.66 -8.70
CA ASN A 44 2.54 -13.58 -9.37
C ASN A 44 1.09 -13.07 -9.34
N GLU A 45 0.27 -13.51 -10.29
CA GLU A 45 -1.10 -13.00 -10.48
C GLU A 45 -2.02 -13.25 -9.28
N ASP A 46 -1.87 -14.38 -8.59
CA ASP A 46 -2.68 -14.68 -7.39
C ASP A 46 -2.36 -13.70 -6.25
N THR A 47 -1.09 -13.40 -6.03
CA THR A 47 -0.66 -12.42 -5.02
C THR A 47 -1.12 -11.02 -5.38
N LYS A 48 -1.02 -10.64 -6.67
CA LYS A 48 -1.56 -9.37 -7.16
C LYS A 48 -3.05 -9.25 -6.92
N LYS A 49 -3.82 -10.30 -7.22
CA LYS A 49 -5.27 -10.35 -7.01
C LYS A 49 -5.63 -10.22 -5.54
N ASN A 50 -4.90 -10.91 -4.66
CA ASN A 50 -5.10 -10.83 -3.21
C ASN A 50 -4.82 -9.43 -2.67
N ILE A 51 -3.70 -8.82 -3.05
CA ILE A 51 -3.35 -7.44 -2.66
C ILE A 51 -4.40 -6.45 -3.19
N LYS A 52 -4.78 -6.53 -4.46
CA LYS A 52 -5.82 -5.68 -5.06
C LYS A 52 -7.14 -5.79 -4.28
N SER A 53 -7.55 -7.01 -3.93
CA SER A 53 -8.75 -7.24 -3.12
C SER A 53 -8.67 -6.57 -1.76
N LEU A 54 -7.52 -6.63 -1.07
CA LEU A 54 -7.31 -5.94 0.20
C LEU A 54 -7.37 -4.42 0.04
N ILE A 55 -6.71 -3.87 -0.98
CA ILE A 55 -6.72 -2.42 -1.29
C ILE A 55 -8.16 -1.93 -1.57
N VAL A 56 -8.92 -2.66 -2.40
CA VAL A 56 -10.32 -2.34 -2.70
C VAL A 56 -11.16 -2.33 -1.42
N ARG A 57 -11.01 -3.34 -0.55
CA ARG A 57 -11.75 -3.41 0.72
C ARG A 57 -11.39 -2.27 1.67
N MET A 58 -10.11 -1.88 1.75
CA MET A 58 -9.67 -0.70 2.52
C MET A 58 -10.25 0.60 1.96
N ALA A 59 -10.36 0.71 0.64
CA ALA A 59 -10.93 1.87 -0.04
C ALA A 59 -12.45 2.02 0.18
N GLN A 60 -13.14 0.92 0.51
CA GLN A 60 -14.60 0.86 0.60
C GLN A 60 -15.14 0.70 2.03
N ASN A 61 -14.29 0.32 3.01
CA ASN A 61 -14.73 0.07 4.37
C ASN A 61 -13.75 0.65 5.40
N ASP A 62 -14.22 1.66 6.15
CA ASP A 62 -13.42 2.42 7.11
C ASP A 62 -12.93 1.61 8.30
N SER A 63 -13.57 0.48 8.58
CA SER A 63 -13.26 -0.41 9.71
C SER A 63 -12.80 -1.78 9.22
N PHE A 64 -12.32 -1.89 7.98
CA PHE A 64 -11.85 -3.17 7.45
C PHE A 64 -10.66 -3.72 8.25
N ARG A 65 -10.78 -4.98 8.69
CA ARG A 65 -9.73 -5.72 9.38
C ARG A 65 -9.40 -7.00 8.62
N SER A 66 -8.13 -7.35 8.60
CA SER A 66 -7.63 -8.60 8.01
C SER A 66 -6.38 -9.04 8.77
N SER A 67 -6.14 -10.35 8.88
CA SER A 67 -4.87 -10.88 9.40
C SER A 67 -3.67 -10.47 8.54
N TYR A 68 -3.91 -10.12 7.27
CA TYR A 68 -2.90 -9.57 6.36
C TYR A 68 -2.66 -8.07 6.52
N LEU A 69 -3.38 -7.38 7.42
CA LEU A 69 -3.24 -5.94 7.66
C LEU A 69 -2.79 -5.66 9.10
N LYS A 70 -1.73 -4.86 9.26
CA LYS A 70 -1.34 -4.27 10.56
C LYS A 70 -1.46 -2.76 10.49
N TRP A 71 -2.34 -2.18 11.30
CA TRP A 71 -2.68 -0.76 11.22
C TRP A 71 -1.70 0.18 11.94
N ASN A 72 -0.91 -0.34 12.89
CA ASN A 72 0.07 0.41 13.66
C ASN A 72 1.37 -0.41 13.79
N ILE A 73 2.40 -0.06 13.04
CA ILE A 73 3.74 -0.61 13.28
C ILE A 73 4.39 0.18 14.41
N HIS A 74 5.01 -0.51 15.37
CA HIS A 74 5.61 0.15 16.53
C HIS A 74 6.68 1.15 16.08
N LYS A 75 6.67 2.37 16.66
CA LYS A 75 7.51 3.54 16.30
C LYS A 75 7.22 4.21 14.95
N TYR A 76 6.20 3.77 14.21
CA TYR A 76 5.86 4.33 12.90
C TYR A 76 4.38 4.72 12.81
N ASN A 77 4.08 5.89 12.24
CA ASN A 77 2.70 6.37 11.99
C ASN A 77 2.11 5.82 10.68
N PHE A 78 2.39 4.55 10.36
CA PHE A 78 1.91 3.88 9.16
C PHE A 78 1.53 2.41 9.40
N GLY A 79 0.63 1.90 8.56
CA GLY A 79 0.20 0.51 8.51
C GLY A 79 0.90 -0.29 7.39
N GLU A 80 0.62 -1.58 7.33
CA GLU A 80 1.27 -2.52 6.43
C GLU A 80 0.34 -3.65 5.96
N ILE A 81 0.44 -4.01 4.68
CA ILE A 81 -0.16 -5.22 4.09
C ILE A 81 0.92 -6.31 3.97
N ARG A 82 0.64 -7.51 4.49
CA ARG A 82 1.63 -8.59 4.73
C ARG A 82 1.30 -9.92 4.02
N PRO A 83 1.12 -9.98 2.69
CA PRO A 83 1.05 -11.27 2.00
C PRO A 83 2.45 -11.88 1.91
N MET A 84 2.76 -12.91 2.70
CA MET A 84 4.10 -13.51 2.74
C MET A 84 4.57 -13.94 1.34
N PRO A 85 5.83 -13.67 0.94
CA PRO A 85 6.92 -12.96 1.64
C PRO A 85 6.93 -11.42 1.47
N HIS A 86 5.89 -10.83 0.91
CA HIS A 86 5.82 -9.42 0.50
C HIS A 86 5.22 -8.51 1.57
N ARG A 87 5.71 -7.26 1.64
CA ARG A 87 5.23 -6.24 2.58
C ARG A 87 5.06 -4.90 1.90
N PHE A 88 3.90 -4.29 2.09
CA PHE A 88 3.55 -2.99 1.51
C PHE A 88 3.21 -2.02 2.64
N PHE A 89 3.91 -0.90 2.72
CA PHE A 89 3.69 0.10 3.76
C PHE A 89 2.81 1.24 3.28
N PHE A 90 1.86 1.65 4.12
CA PHE A 90 0.92 2.72 3.80
C PHE A 90 0.61 3.60 5.01
N PHE A 91 0.44 4.91 4.82
CA PHE A 91 -0.01 5.78 5.91
C PHE A 91 -1.44 5.43 6.36
N GLN A 92 -1.67 5.36 7.67
CA GLN A 92 -2.89 4.83 8.26
C GLN A 92 -4.16 5.60 7.83
N LYS A 93 -4.08 6.93 7.69
CA LYS A 93 -5.13 7.82 7.13
C LYS A 93 -4.58 9.26 7.08
N CYS A 94 -4.55 9.90 5.90
CA CYS A 94 -4.41 11.36 5.79
C CYS A 94 -5.74 11.91 5.26
N GLY A 95 -6.66 12.23 6.18
CA GLY A 95 -8.07 12.43 5.82
C GLY A 95 -8.66 11.14 5.24
N ASN A 96 -9.32 11.24 4.08
CA ASN A 96 -9.89 10.10 3.35
C ASN A 96 -8.88 9.47 2.37
N ASN A 97 -7.58 9.60 2.61
CA ASN A 97 -6.54 9.11 1.70
C ASN A 97 -5.68 8.05 2.39
N ILE A 98 -5.39 6.97 1.66
CA ILE A 98 -4.43 5.93 2.04
C ILE A 98 -3.30 5.95 1.01
N ILE A 99 -2.07 6.13 1.47
CA ILE A 99 -0.91 6.37 0.61
C ILE A 99 0.09 5.25 0.80
N PHE A 100 0.34 4.45 -0.24
CA PHE A 100 1.39 3.45 -0.29
C PHE A 100 2.71 4.10 -0.67
N PHE A 101 3.71 3.98 0.19
CA PHE A 101 4.97 4.70 0.02
C PHE A 101 6.20 3.80 -0.09
N ASP A 102 6.11 2.55 0.38
CA ASP A 102 7.26 1.66 0.40
C ASP A 102 6.86 0.18 0.27
N TYR A 103 7.81 -0.64 -0.17
CA TYR A 103 7.70 -2.09 -0.32
C TYR A 103 8.98 -2.76 0.17
N ILE A 104 8.83 -3.84 0.93
CA ILE A 104 9.96 -4.68 1.37
C ILE A 104 9.65 -6.15 1.06
N TYR A 105 10.63 -6.84 0.48
CA TYR A 105 10.66 -8.30 0.41
C TYR A 105 11.26 -8.84 1.70
N LYS A 106 10.58 -9.81 2.33
CA LYS A 106 10.98 -10.31 3.64
C LYS A 106 11.47 -11.74 3.59
N ASP A 107 12.65 -11.92 4.18
CA ASP A 107 13.49 -13.12 4.21
C ASP A 107 13.57 -13.79 5.60
N ARG A 108 12.94 -13.22 6.64
CA ARG A 108 12.80 -13.77 8.02
C ARG A 108 11.42 -13.43 8.59
N ASP A 109 10.91 -14.01 9.68
CA ASP A 109 9.49 -13.85 10.08
C ASP A 109 9.08 -12.53 10.78
N SER A 110 10.00 -11.72 11.33
CA SER A 110 9.69 -10.47 12.06
C SER A 110 10.46 -9.27 11.51
N LEU A 111 9.75 -8.14 11.29
CA LEU A 111 10.38 -6.84 11.49
C LEU A 111 10.47 -6.76 13.00
N ASP A 112 11.60 -6.31 13.55
CA ASP A 112 11.83 -6.25 14.99
C ASP A 112 10.87 -5.20 15.61
N ASP A 113 9.61 -5.57 15.73
CA ASP A 113 8.49 -4.80 16.27
C ASP A 113 8.57 -4.90 17.81
N LYS A 114 9.70 -4.46 18.41
CA LYS A 114 9.86 -4.26 19.86
C LYS A 114 9.44 -2.86 20.27
#